data_AF-A0A336LRE6-F1
#
_entry.id   AF-A0A336LRE6-F1
#
_cell.length_a   1.000
_cell.length_b   1.000
_cell.length_c   1.000
_cell.angle_alpha   90.00
_cell.angle_beta   90.00
_cell.angle_gamma   90.00
#
_symmetry.space_group_name_H-M   'P 1'
#
loop_
_entity.id
_entity.type
_entity.pdbx_description
1 polymer ?
#
loop_
_entity_poly.entity_id
_entity_poly.type
_entity_poly.pdbx_seq_one_letter_code
_entity_poly.pdbx_strand_id
1 'polypeptide(L)'
;MKFLIFTVTLLSISAARADQKYCLAKEGLDSPLDGNHERTLVLIKPDGVQRGLVGRVLQRFEDRQFKIVALEMMHASKSLLESHYAEHKDRPFFTGLVEGMSSGPLVMMVLEGKNVIGAVRKMIGTTNPIDAAPGTIRGDFCTETEANLIHASDRLESAAREISLWQRIECSSSRVGGFVKHNDALSQKLTNYAWDQIVASYDHLLLSVNFDTYTKDRPGFEKLYRGLSDKAWEKAVEVLKYVAKRGGKPDVTSIQTQLSDGNVIEASVSELKSLAEAVKLEKSLANHALKLHSAVQNHHHDTEKDLDAGVAHFVEEELIEYQTESVRTLVGYHNDFKTILKGQAVCTTDKNTQLACFLFDDYLQKQG
;
A
#
# COMPACT_ATOMS: atom_id res chain seq x y z
N MET A 1 0.41 -28.16 18.93
CA MET A 1 0.35 -26.69 19.15
C MET A 1 -0.09 -25.90 17.93
N LYS A 2 0.33 -26.23 16.69
CA LYS A 2 -0.12 -25.51 15.46
C LYS A 2 -1.63 -25.59 15.18
N PHE A 3 -2.29 -26.69 15.56
CA PHE A 3 -3.74 -26.90 15.35
C PHE A 3 -4.63 -26.05 16.28
N LEU A 4 -4.14 -25.69 17.48
CA LEU A 4 -4.92 -24.98 18.50
C LEU A 4 -4.91 -23.46 18.26
N ILE A 5 -3.87 -22.92 17.63
CA ILE A 5 -3.81 -21.51 17.24
C ILE A 5 -4.81 -21.23 16.12
N PHE A 6 -5.00 -22.19 15.19
CA PHE A 6 -5.88 -22.05 14.03
C PHE A 6 -7.38 -22.12 14.38
N THR A 7 -7.77 -22.98 15.34
CA THR A 7 -9.17 -23.10 15.77
C THR A 7 -9.64 -21.91 16.61
N VAL A 8 -8.75 -21.29 17.40
CA VAL A 8 -9.08 -20.08 18.17
C VAL A 8 -9.26 -18.87 17.25
N THR A 9 -8.54 -18.78 16.13
CA THR A 9 -8.79 -17.72 15.14
C THR A 9 -10.13 -17.92 14.43
N LEU A 10 -10.54 -19.16 14.15
CA LEU A 10 -11.80 -19.48 13.48
C LEU A 10 -13.05 -19.24 14.33
N LEU A 11 -13.00 -19.47 15.65
CA LEU A 11 -14.17 -19.20 16.51
C LEU A 11 -14.48 -17.70 16.68
N SER A 12 -13.49 -16.81 16.56
CA SER A 12 -13.70 -15.36 16.58
C SER A 12 -14.27 -14.80 15.26
N ILE A 13 -14.34 -15.61 14.19
CA ILE A 13 -14.80 -15.19 12.85
C ILE A 13 -16.33 -15.20 12.72
N SER A 14 -17.05 -15.95 13.57
CA SER A 14 -18.51 -16.03 13.48
C SER A 14 -19.25 -14.73 13.88
N ALA A 15 -18.54 -13.72 14.40
CA ALA A 15 -19.10 -12.46 14.88
C ALA A 15 -18.76 -11.23 14.01
N ALA A 16 -18.09 -11.40 12.85
CA ALA A 16 -17.54 -10.28 12.12
C ALA A 16 -18.24 -10.01 10.77
N ARG A 17 -18.45 -8.71 10.51
CA ARG A 17 -19.24 -8.10 9.43
C ARG A 17 -18.88 -8.58 8.01
N ALA A 18 -19.85 -8.43 7.10
CA ALA A 18 -19.87 -8.82 5.68
C ALA A 18 -18.74 -8.31 4.77
N ASP A 19 -17.76 -7.55 5.27
CA ASP A 19 -16.69 -6.91 4.48
C ASP A 19 -15.28 -7.50 4.74
N GLN A 20 -15.16 -8.54 5.56
CA GLN A 20 -13.85 -9.04 5.99
C GLN A 20 -13.31 -10.15 5.06
N LYS A 21 -12.30 -9.80 4.25
CA LYS A 21 -11.49 -10.76 3.48
C LYS A 21 -10.42 -11.34 4.40
N TYR A 22 -10.35 -12.67 4.53
CA TYR A 22 -9.32 -13.33 5.34
C TYR A 22 -8.34 -14.08 4.44
N CYS A 23 -7.13 -13.54 4.32
CA CYS A 23 -6.01 -14.16 3.61
C CYS A 23 -5.25 -15.06 4.59
N LEU A 24 -5.20 -16.36 4.34
CA LEU A 24 -4.51 -17.31 5.21
C LEU A 24 -3.11 -17.67 4.69
N ALA A 25 -2.85 -17.55 3.38
CA ALA A 25 -1.50 -17.67 2.78
C ALA A 25 -1.46 -17.10 1.34
N LYS A 26 -0.33 -16.48 0.97
CA LYS A 26 0.07 -16.13 -0.42
C LYS A 26 1.60 -16.31 -0.61
N GLU A 27 2.15 -17.43 -0.16
CA GLU A 27 3.59 -17.70 -0.31
C GLU A 27 3.87 -18.47 -1.60
N GLY A 28 4.62 -17.88 -2.53
CA GLY A 28 5.16 -18.58 -3.70
C GLY A 28 4.25 -18.65 -4.93
N LEU A 29 3.21 -17.83 -5.04
CA LEU A 29 2.37 -17.80 -6.24
C LEU A 29 3.09 -17.18 -7.46
N ASP A 30 4.07 -16.31 -7.22
CA ASP A 30 4.91 -15.71 -8.26
C ASP A 30 6.23 -16.48 -8.49
N SER A 31 6.48 -17.56 -7.72
CA SER A 31 7.70 -18.36 -7.93
C SER A 31 7.58 -19.20 -9.20
N PRO A 32 8.64 -19.28 -10.02
CA PRO A 32 8.65 -20.10 -11.23
C PRO A 32 8.35 -21.55 -10.86
N LEU A 33 7.48 -22.19 -11.66
CA LEU A 33 7.19 -23.61 -11.53
C LEU A 33 8.37 -24.41 -12.06
N ASP A 34 8.87 -25.35 -11.27
CA ASP A 34 9.72 -26.42 -11.81
C ASP A 34 8.93 -27.17 -12.88
N GLY A 35 9.56 -27.51 -14.02
CA GLY A 35 8.87 -28.02 -15.23
C GLY A 35 8.05 -29.31 -15.11
N ASN A 36 7.91 -29.89 -13.91
CA ASN A 36 7.07 -31.04 -13.58
C ASN A 36 5.95 -30.73 -12.56
N HIS A 37 5.82 -29.48 -12.12
CA HIS A 37 4.80 -29.06 -11.14
C HIS A 37 3.71 -28.24 -11.82
N GLU A 38 2.47 -28.51 -11.42
CA GLU A 38 1.27 -27.85 -11.90
C GLU A 38 0.59 -27.14 -10.74
N ARG A 39 -0.25 -26.15 -11.05
CA ARG A 39 -1.16 -25.50 -10.09
C ARG A 39 -2.60 -25.68 -10.50
N THR A 40 -3.47 -25.84 -9.52
CA THR A 40 -4.92 -25.96 -9.73
C THR A 40 -5.70 -25.09 -8.75
N LEU A 41 -6.79 -24.50 -9.22
CA LEU A 41 -7.74 -23.82 -8.36
C LEU A 41 -8.70 -24.85 -7.77
N VAL A 42 -8.93 -24.74 -6.47
CA VAL A 42 -9.99 -25.49 -5.77
C VAL A 42 -10.85 -24.50 -5.01
N LEU A 43 -12.17 -24.60 -5.18
CA LEU A 43 -13.15 -23.79 -4.46
C LEU A 43 -14.01 -24.71 -3.60
N ILE A 44 -14.06 -24.44 -2.30
CA ILE A 44 -15.06 -25.01 -1.40
C ILE A 44 -16.26 -24.08 -1.43
N LYS A 45 -17.40 -24.59 -1.89
CA LYS A 45 -18.63 -23.81 -2.05
C LYS A 45 -19.20 -23.35 -0.70
N PRO A 46 -20.11 -22.36 -0.68
CA PRO A 46 -20.71 -21.88 0.56
C PRO A 46 -21.32 -22.97 1.44
N ASP A 47 -21.95 -23.99 0.86
CA ASP A 47 -22.47 -25.15 1.61
C ASP A 47 -21.37 -25.87 2.42
N GLY A 48 -20.20 -26.10 1.81
CA GLY A 48 -19.07 -26.74 2.48
C GLY A 48 -18.49 -25.90 3.61
N VAL A 49 -18.53 -24.58 3.47
CA VAL A 49 -18.09 -23.65 4.51
C VAL A 49 -19.08 -23.61 5.67
N GLN A 50 -20.38 -23.47 5.37
CA GLN A 50 -21.46 -23.45 6.38
C GLN A 50 -21.50 -24.75 7.20
N ARG A 51 -21.22 -25.89 6.57
CA ARG A 51 -21.15 -27.20 7.23
C ARG A 51 -19.85 -27.44 8.01
N GLY A 52 -18.92 -26.49 8.03
CA GLY A 52 -17.64 -26.60 8.74
C GLY A 52 -16.69 -27.66 8.15
N LEU A 53 -16.83 -28.01 6.87
CA LEU A 53 -16.07 -29.09 6.23
C LEU A 53 -14.72 -28.64 5.66
N VAL A 54 -14.39 -27.35 5.75
CA VAL A 54 -13.14 -26.76 5.24
C VAL A 54 -11.90 -27.49 5.78
N GLY A 55 -11.81 -27.69 7.09
CA GLY A 55 -10.66 -28.36 7.71
C GLY A 55 -10.49 -29.81 7.23
N ARG A 56 -11.61 -30.54 7.02
CA ARG A 56 -11.59 -31.94 6.56
C ARG A 56 -11.14 -32.04 5.11
N VAL A 57 -11.52 -31.08 4.26
CA VAL A 57 -11.08 -31.00 2.87
C VAL A 57 -9.60 -30.65 2.78
N LEU A 58 -9.15 -29.63 3.54
CA LEU A 58 -7.75 -29.22 3.58
C LEU A 58 -6.84 -30.37 4.03
N GLN A 59 -7.23 -31.06 5.11
CA GLN A 59 -6.47 -32.19 5.64
C GLN A 59 -6.21 -33.26 4.56
N ARG A 60 -7.19 -33.56 3.68
CA ARG A 60 -6.98 -34.56 2.61
C ARG A 60 -5.91 -34.13 1.61
N PHE A 61 -5.85 -32.85 1.27
CA PHE A 61 -4.84 -32.33 0.35
C PHE A 61 -3.46 -32.27 1.01
N GLU A 62 -3.41 -31.92 2.30
CA GLU A 62 -2.18 -31.94 3.11
C GLU A 62 -1.64 -33.36 3.31
N ASP A 63 -2.50 -34.34 3.59
CA ASP A 63 -2.14 -35.76 3.73
C ASP A 63 -1.57 -36.31 2.41
N ARG A 64 -2.00 -35.77 1.27
CA ARG A 64 -1.46 -36.07 -0.07
C ARG A 64 -0.16 -35.32 -0.37
N GLN A 65 0.33 -34.52 0.57
CA GLN A 65 1.53 -33.69 0.46
C GLN A 65 1.47 -32.65 -0.67
N PHE A 66 0.26 -32.18 -1.02
CA PHE A 66 0.15 -31.03 -1.91
C PHE A 66 0.51 -29.75 -1.17
N LYS A 67 1.23 -28.86 -1.84
CA LYS A 67 1.59 -27.56 -1.29
C LYS A 67 0.42 -26.60 -1.50
N ILE A 68 -0.08 -26.02 -0.42
CA ILE A 68 -1.09 -24.96 -0.47
C ILE A 68 -0.36 -23.63 -0.67
N VAL A 69 -0.45 -23.05 -1.86
CA VAL A 69 0.27 -21.82 -2.25
C VAL A 69 -0.55 -20.57 -1.92
N ALA A 70 -1.87 -20.69 -2.05
CA ALA A 70 -2.82 -19.66 -1.66
C ALA A 70 -4.04 -20.28 -0.98
N LEU A 71 -4.55 -19.59 0.03
CA LEU A 71 -5.79 -19.94 0.73
C LEU A 71 -6.49 -18.66 1.19
N GLU A 72 -7.73 -18.46 0.77
CA GLU A 72 -8.51 -17.26 1.06
C GLU A 72 -9.99 -17.61 1.30
N MET A 73 -10.57 -17.05 2.36
CA MET A 73 -12.02 -17.09 2.59
C MET A 73 -12.62 -15.74 2.19
N MET A 74 -13.64 -15.77 1.33
CA MET A 74 -14.23 -14.56 0.74
C MET A 74 -15.68 -14.75 0.30
N HIS A 75 -16.40 -13.65 0.14
CA HIS A 75 -17.68 -13.61 -0.58
C HIS A 75 -17.41 -13.19 -2.03
N ALA A 76 -17.73 -14.06 -3.00
CA ALA A 76 -17.53 -13.75 -4.42
C ALA A 76 -18.65 -12.85 -4.95
N SER A 77 -18.28 -11.83 -5.73
CA SER A 77 -19.27 -11.00 -6.43
C SER A 77 -19.92 -11.81 -7.57
N LYS A 78 -21.17 -11.47 -7.91
CA LYS A 78 -21.87 -12.08 -9.05
C LYS A 78 -21.07 -11.94 -10.35
N SER A 79 -20.48 -10.77 -10.60
CA SER A 79 -19.65 -10.51 -11.78
C SER A 79 -18.42 -11.43 -11.88
N LEU A 80 -17.78 -11.76 -10.74
CA LEU A 80 -16.66 -12.69 -10.71
C LEU A 80 -17.12 -14.10 -11.05
N LEU A 81 -18.23 -14.54 -10.45
CA LEU A 81 -18.79 -15.88 -10.67
C LEU A 81 -19.29 -16.05 -12.10
N GLU A 82 -19.90 -15.03 -12.69
CA GLU A 82 -20.29 -15.02 -14.11
C GLU A 82 -19.08 -15.12 -15.04
N SER A 83 -17.98 -14.46 -14.68
CA SER A 83 -16.71 -14.55 -15.43
C SER A 83 -16.07 -15.94 -15.28
N HIS A 84 -16.09 -16.51 -14.08
CA HIS A 84 -15.58 -17.86 -13.79
C HIS A 84 -16.36 -18.94 -14.53
N TYR A 85 -17.70 -18.85 -14.52
CA TYR A 85 -18.60 -19.81 -15.17
C TYR A 85 -19.04 -19.39 -16.57
N ALA A 86 -18.28 -18.52 -17.25
CA ALA A 86 -18.65 -17.99 -18.56
C ALA A 86 -18.94 -19.09 -19.61
N GLU A 87 -18.24 -20.23 -19.52
CA GLU A 87 -18.46 -21.41 -20.38
C GLU A 87 -19.81 -22.10 -20.17
N HIS A 88 -20.51 -21.79 -19.07
CA HIS A 88 -21.80 -22.37 -18.71
C HIS A 88 -22.95 -21.38 -18.87
N LYS A 89 -22.71 -20.17 -19.40
CA LYS A 89 -23.71 -19.09 -19.47
C LYS A 89 -25.02 -19.50 -20.15
N ASP A 90 -24.94 -20.34 -21.18
CA ASP A 90 -26.12 -20.78 -21.95
C ASP A 90 -26.79 -22.05 -21.37
N ARG A 91 -26.32 -22.53 -20.21
CA ARG A 91 -26.87 -23.73 -19.55
C ARG A 91 -28.02 -23.36 -18.62
N PRO A 92 -29.08 -24.19 -18.53
CA PRO A 92 -30.27 -23.87 -17.73
C PRO A 92 -29.99 -23.75 -16.21
N PHE A 93 -28.89 -24.33 -15.73
CA PHE A 93 -28.48 -24.30 -14.32
C PHE A 93 -27.57 -23.11 -13.96
N PHE A 94 -27.17 -22.28 -14.92
CA PHE A 94 -26.19 -21.21 -14.71
C PHE A 94 -26.63 -20.20 -13.64
N THR A 95 -27.87 -19.72 -13.73
CA THR A 95 -28.41 -18.73 -12.78
C THR A 95 -28.40 -19.27 -11.36
N GLY A 96 -28.90 -20.50 -11.16
CA GLY A 96 -28.91 -21.15 -9.84
C GLY A 96 -27.50 -21.43 -9.31
N LEU A 97 -26.54 -21.73 -10.19
CA LEU A 97 -25.14 -21.92 -9.82
C LEU A 97 -24.50 -20.61 -9.31
N VAL A 98 -24.72 -19.50 -10.01
CA VAL A 98 -24.18 -18.18 -9.60
C VAL A 98 -24.85 -17.70 -8.30
N GLU A 99 -26.16 -17.90 -8.16
CA GLU A 99 -26.88 -17.56 -6.92
C GLU A 99 -26.42 -18.41 -5.75
N GLY A 100 -26.31 -19.73 -5.92
CA GLY A 100 -25.80 -20.63 -4.89
C GLY A 100 -24.37 -20.29 -4.46
N MET A 101 -23.50 -19.95 -5.41
CA MET A 101 -22.11 -19.55 -5.13
C MET A 101 -21.97 -18.17 -4.49
N SER A 102 -22.92 -17.25 -4.75
CA SER A 102 -22.92 -15.90 -4.15
C SER A 102 -23.72 -15.81 -2.83
N SER A 103 -24.37 -16.91 -2.43
CA SER A 103 -25.23 -16.96 -1.23
C SER A 103 -24.49 -16.79 0.10
N GLY A 104 -23.17 -17.01 0.13
CA GLY A 104 -22.40 -16.97 1.36
C GLY A 104 -20.89 -17.03 1.16
N PRO A 105 -20.11 -17.19 2.24
CA PRO A 105 -18.66 -17.24 2.17
C PRO A 105 -18.21 -18.54 1.52
N LEU A 106 -17.22 -18.46 0.63
CA LEU A 106 -16.55 -19.61 0.04
C LEU A 106 -15.06 -19.58 0.39
N VAL A 107 -14.40 -20.73 0.25
CA VAL A 107 -12.94 -20.81 0.42
C VAL A 107 -12.30 -21.14 -0.91
N MET A 108 -11.43 -20.25 -1.36
CA MET A 108 -10.56 -20.43 -2.53
C MET A 108 -9.20 -20.93 -2.07
N MET A 109 -8.66 -21.93 -2.77
CA MET A 109 -7.29 -22.38 -2.56
C MET A 109 -6.60 -22.70 -3.88
N VAL A 110 -5.28 -22.47 -3.90
CA VAL A 110 -4.41 -22.88 -5.00
C VAL A 110 -3.48 -23.96 -4.50
N LEU A 111 -3.57 -25.14 -5.11
CA LEU A 111 -2.72 -26.28 -4.79
C LEU A 111 -1.62 -26.42 -5.83
N GLU A 112 -0.41 -26.73 -5.38
CA GLU A 112 0.77 -26.98 -6.21
C GLU A 112 1.30 -28.39 -5.95
N GLY A 113 1.65 -29.09 -7.03
CA GLY A 113 2.18 -30.45 -6.96
C GLY A 113 2.42 -31.06 -8.34
N LYS A 114 3.04 -32.24 -8.37
CA LYS A 114 3.22 -33.00 -9.62
C LYS A 114 1.89 -33.61 -10.05
N ASN A 115 1.46 -33.37 -11.29
CA ASN A 115 0.17 -33.82 -11.84
C ASN A 115 -1.03 -33.50 -10.91
N VAL A 116 -0.99 -32.33 -10.24
CA VAL A 116 -1.94 -32.00 -9.17
C VAL A 116 -3.38 -31.93 -9.69
N ILE A 117 -3.59 -31.45 -10.93
CA ILE A 117 -4.93 -31.29 -11.52
C ILE A 117 -5.62 -32.66 -11.61
N GLY A 118 -4.93 -33.64 -12.21
CA GLY A 118 -5.47 -34.99 -12.36
C GLY A 118 -5.68 -35.69 -11.02
N ALA A 119 -4.77 -35.51 -10.07
CA ALA A 119 -4.86 -36.12 -8.75
C ALA A 119 -6.00 -35.52 -7.90
N VAL A 120 -6.12 -34.19 -7.88
CA VAL A 120 -7.19 -33.48 -7.16
C VAL A 120 -8.57 -33.88 -7.70
N ARG A 121 -8.74 -33.98 -9.02
CA ARG A 121 -10.01 -34.44 -9.60
C ARG A 121 -10.39 -35.86 -9.19
N LYS A 122 -9.42 -36.78 -9.12
CA LYS A 122 -9.66 -38.14 -8.64
C LYS A 122 -10.05 -38.15 -7.17
N MET A 123 -9.42 -37.31 -6.35
CA MET A 123 -9.75 -37.19 -4.92
C MET A 123 -11.11 -36.54 -4.68
N ILE A 124 -11.53 -35.63 -5.54
CA ILE A 124 -12.84 -34.98 -5.45
C ILE A 124 -13.96 -35.96 -5.78
N GLY A 125 -13.77 -36.80 -6.81
CA GLY A 125 -14.78 -37.76 -7.27
C GLY A 125 -15.68 -37.18 -8.37
N THR A 126 -16.53 -38.04 -8.94
CA THR A 126 -17.48 -37.71 -10.01
C THR A 126 -18.49 -36.65 -9.58
N THR A 127 -19.13 -35.98 -10.54
CA THR A 127 -20.09 -34.89 -10.25
C THR A 127 -21.35 -35.37 -9.55
N ASN A 128 -21.79 -36.60 -9.83
CA ASN A 128 -22.84 -37.26 -9.07
C ASN A 128 -22.22 -37.95 -7.84
N PRO A 129 -22.62 -37.58 -6.60
CA PRO A 129 -22.11 -38.20 -5.37
C PRO A 129 -22.39 -39.70 -5.28
N ILE A 130 -23.50 -40.17 -5.87
CA ILE A 130 -23.88 -41.60 -5.86
C ILE A 130 -22.88 -42.44 -6.66
N ASP A 131 -22.38 -41.89 -7.76
CA ASP A 131 -21.40 -42.54 -8.63
C ASP A 131 -19.96 -42.34 -8.13
N ALA A 132 -19.76 -41.51 -7.09
CA ALA A 132 -18.45 -41.17 -6.58
C ALA A 132 -17.92 -42.30 -5.70
N ALA A 133 -16.67 -42.70 -5.93
CA ALA A 133 -16.05 -43.77 -5.17
C ALA A 133 -15.96 -43.40 -3.66
N PRO A 134 -16.15 -44.37 -2.75
CA PRO A 134 -15.92 -44.16 -1.32
C PRO A 134 -14.51 -43.64 -1.05
N GLY A 135 -14.36 -42.69 -0.13
CA GLY A 135 -13.08 -42.02 0.14
C GLY A 135 -12.81 -40.78 -0.72
N THR A 136 -13.69 -40.45 -1.67
CA THR A 136 -13.63 -39.17 -2.40
C THR A 136 -14.39 -38.08 -1.64
N ILE A 137 -14.04 -36.81 -1.86
CA ILE A 137 -14.68 -35.67 -1.15
C ILE A 137 -16.20 -35.64 -1.44
N ARG A 138 -16.61 -35.92 -2.67
CA ARG A 138 -18.03 -35.95 -3.04
C ARG A 138 -18.72 -37.20 -2.51
N GLY A 139 -18.10 -38.37 -2.62
CA GLY A 139 -18.68 -39.62 -2.09
C GLY A 139 -18.88 -39.59 -0.57
N ASP A 140 -17.98 -38.95 0.17
CA ASP A 140 -18.04 -38.95 1.64
C ASP A 140 -18.88 -37.79 2.22
N PHE A 141 -19.01 -36.67 1.50
CA PHE A 141 -19.60 -35.45 2.06
C PHE A 141 -20.77 -34.85 1.26
N CYS A 142 -21.02 -35.27 0.03
CA CYS A 142 -22.15 -34.76 -0.77
C CYS A 142 -23.30 -35.76 -0.79
N THR A 143 -24.53 -35.26 -0.68
CA THR A 143 -25.75 -36.08 -0.72
C THR A 143 -26.45 -35.99 -2.08
N GLU A 144 -26.39 -34.83 -2.73
CA GLU A 144 -27.10 -34.54 -3.98
C GLU A 144 -26.18 -33.83 -4.97
N THR A 145 -26.48 -33.98 -6.27
CA THR A 145 -25.72 -33.36 -7.37
C THR A 145 -25.80 -31.83 -7.34
N GLU A 146 -26.89 -31.26 -6.83
CA GLU A 146 -27.08 -29.80 -6.73
C GLU A 146 -26.28 -29.20 -5.55
N ALA A 147 -26.18 -29.94 -4.44
CA ALA A 147 -25.38 -29.59 -3.25
C ALA A 147 -23.91 -30.06 -3.36
N ASN A 148 -23.29 -29.82 -4.52
CA ASN A 148 -21.92 -30.23 -4.77
C ASN A 148 -20.92 -29.35 -4.01
N LEU A 149 -20.24 -29.88 -2.99
CA LEU A 149 -19.45 -29.13 -2.00
C LEU A 149 -18.17 -28.46 -2.52
N ILE A 150 -17.60 -28.97 -3.62
CA ILE A 150 -16.27 -28.56 -4.10
C ILE A 150 -16.19 -28.47 -5.63
N HIS A 151 -15.45 -27.47 -6.10
CA HIS A 151 -15.06 -27.27 -7.50
C HIS A 151 -13.53 -27.32 -7.62
N ALA A 152 -13.04 -27.86 -8.74
CA ALA A 152 -11.64 -27.82 -9.10
C ALA A 152 -11.49 -27.67 -10.61
N SER A 153 -10.41 -27.00 -11.03
CA SER A 153 -10.10 -26.82 -12.45
C SER A 153 -9.90 -28.16 -13.17
N ASP A 154 -10.28 -28.21 -14.45
CA ASP A 154 -10.32 -29.44 -15.22
C ASP A 154 -9.05 -29.71 -16.02
N ARG A 155 -8.36 -28.66 -16.47
CA ARG A 155 -7.17 -28.65 -17.33
C ARG A 155 -6.20 -27.53 -16.94
N LEU A 156 -4.98 -27.61 -17.44
CA LEU A 156 -3.91 -26.61 -17.19
C LEU A 156 -4.31 -25.19 -17.61
N GLU A 157 -4.86 -25.04 -18.81
CA GLU A 157 -5.28 -23.74 -19.35
C GLU A 157 -6.41 -23.12 -18.52
N SER A 158 -7.43 -23.93 -18.18
CA SER A 158 -8.53 -23.52 -17.31
C SER A 158 -8.02 -23.12 -15.93
N ALA A 159 -7.12 -23.92 -15.34
CA ALA A 159 -6.52 -23.62 -14.04
C ALA A 159 -5.78 -22.28 -14.06
N ALA A 160 -4.95 -22.02 -15.06
CA ALA A 160 -4.22 -20.76 -15.17
C ALA A 160 -5.16 -19.54 -15.32
N ARG A 161 -6.18 -19.66 -16.17
CA ARG A 161 -7.21 -18.63 -16.37
C ARG A 161 -8.00 -18.37 -15.10
N GLU A 162 -8.51 -19.42 -14.47
CA GLU A 162 -9.29 -19.33 -13.24
C GLU A 162 -8.44 -18.75 -12.11
N ILE A 163 -7.23 -19.25 -11.89
CA ILE A 163 -6.30 -18.70 -10.90
C ILE A 163 -6.09 -17.19 -11.15
N SER A 164 -5.86 -16.76 -12.39
CA SER A 164 -5.72 -15.33 -12.72
C SER A 164 -6.97 -14.49 -12.42
N LEU A 165 -8.17 -15.02 -12.71
CA LEU A 165 -9.45 -14.36 -12.39
C LEU A 165 -9.64 -14.18 -10.89
N TRP A 166 -9.37 -15.22 -10.10
CA TRP A 166 -9.52 -15.18 -8.64
C TRP A 166 -8.38 -14.43 -7.93
N GLN A 167 -7.18 -14.38 -8.52
CA GLN A 167 -6.03 -13.59 -8.03
C GLN A 167 -6.27 -12.08 -8.08
N ARG A 168 -7.11 -11.61 -9.01
CA ARG A 168 -7.44 -10.18 -9.18
C ARG A 168 -8.16 -9.61 -7.95
N ILE A 169 -8.60 -10.47 -7.04
CA ILE A 169 -9.10 -10.08 -5.73
C ILE A 169 -7.90 -9.96 -4.80
N GLU A 170 -7.44 -8.72 -4.70
CA GLU A 170 -6.23 -8.37 -3.97
C GLU A 170 -6.42 -8.58 -2.47
N CYS A 171 -6.00 -9.76 -2.02
CA CYS A 171 -5.83 -10.10 -0.62
C CYS A 171 -4.63 -9.33 -0.05
N SER A 172 -4.92 -8.12 0.44
CA SER A 172 -3.95 -7.24 1.09
C SER A 172 -4.60 -6.80 2.41
N SER A 173 -4.12 -7.33 3.54
CA SER A 173 -4.57 -6.93 4.88
C SER A 173 -4.39 -5.43 5.16
N SER A 174 -3.55 -4.77 4.37
CA SER A 174 -3.29 -3.33 4.39
C SER A 174 -4.37 -2.46 3.72
N ARG A 175 -5.25 -3.03 2.89
CA ARG A 175 -6.25 -2.26 2.13
C ARG A 175 -7.55 -2.13 2.91
N VAL A 176 -7.50 -1.29 3.93
CA VAL A 176 -8.64 -0.92 4.79
C VAL A 176 -9.08 0.51 4.45
N GLY A 177 -10.38 0.79 4.56
CA GLY A 177 -10.90 2.16 4.48
C GLY A 177 -10.95 2.80 3.07
N GLY A 178 -10.99 1.99 2.01
CA GLY A 178 -11.19 2.53 0.65
C GLY A 178 -9.95 3.13 -0.02
N PHE A 179 -8.79 3.20 0.66
CA PHE A 179 -7.54 3.81 0.19
C PHE A 179 -7.11 3.42 -1.24
N VAL A 180 -7.43 2.20 -1.69
CA VAL A 180 -7.09 1.67 -3.04
C VAL A 180 -8.34 1.31 -3.86
N LYS A 181 -9.57 1.40 -3.31
CA LYS A 181 -10.76 0.84 -3.96
C LYS A 181 -11.40 1.75 -5.02
N HIS A 182 -11.35 3.08 -4.89
CA HIS A 182 -12.18 3.96 -5.73
C HIS A 182 -11.48 5.09 -6.48
N ASN A 183 -10.18 5.33 -6.29
CA ASN A 183 -9.29 6.02 -7.24
C ASN A 183 -7.90 6.13 -6.61
N ASP A 184 -6.87 5.86 -7.40
CA ASP A 184 -5.45 6.09 -7.06
C ASP A 184 -5.13 7.54 -6.65
N ALA A 185 -6.10 8.47 -6.65
CA ALA A 185 -5.92 9.89 -6.42
C ALA A 185 -5.34 10.24 -5.04
N LEU A 186 -5.76 9.59 -3.95
CA LEU A 186 -5.22 9.91 -2.61
C LEU A 186 -3.81 9.34 -2.41
N SER A 187 -3.59 8.10 -2.85
CA SER A 187 -2.26 7.47 -2.88
C SER A 187 -1.29 8.27 -3.76
N GLN A 188 -1.75 8.74 -4.92
CA GLN A 188 -0.99 9.62 -5.80
C GLN A 188 -0.69 10.96 -5.14
N LYS A 189 -1.65 11.61 -4.46
CA LYS A 189 -1.41 12.86 -3.74
C LYS A 189 -0.36 12.71 -2.64
N LEU A 190 -0.42 11.63 -1.85
CA LEU A 190 0.61 11.32 -0.85
C LEU A 190 1.98 11.07 -1.50
N THR A 191 1.99 10.34 -2.61
CA THR A 191 3.22 10.06 -3.36
C THR A 191 3.81 11.35 -3.94
N ASN A 192 2.98 12.25 -4.48
CA ASN A 192 3.40 13.57 -4.96
C ASN A 192 3.95 14.44 -3.82
N TYR A 193 3.34 14.39 -2.64
CA TYR A 193 3.90 15.08 -1.47
C TYR A 193 5.28 14.52 -1.08
N ALA A 194 5.45 13.20 -1.09
CA ALA A 194 6.76 12.58 -0.88
C ALA A 194 7.78 13.03 -1.94
N TRP A 195 7.34 13.23 -3.19
CA TRP A 195 8.20 13.77 -4.25
C TRP A 195 8.63 15.21 -3.98
N ASP A 196 7.70 16.07 -3.57
CA ASP A 196 8.05 17.46 -3.21
C ASP A 196 9.07 17.50 -2.06
N GLN A 197 8.96 16.59 -1.08
CA GLN A 197 9.94 16.43 0.00
C GLN A 197 11.31 15.98 -0.49
N ILE A 198 11.37 15.08 -1.48
CA ILE A 198 12.64 14.65 -2.09
C ILE A 198 13.28 15.80 -2.86
N VAL A 199 12.51 16.54 -3.66
CA VAL A 199 13.01 17.71 -4.38
C VAL A 199 13.55 18.75 -3.39
N ALA A 200 12.79 19.03 -2.33
CA ALA A 200 13.21 19.87 -1.22
C ALA A 200 14.52 19.42 -0.57
N SER A 201 14.69 18.11 -0.36
CA SER A 201 15.93 17.58 0.20
C SER A 201 17.15 17.88 -0.68
N TYR A 202 17.00 17.75 -2.00
CA TYR A 202 18.06 18.08 -2.95
C TYR A 202 18.35 19.59 -3.01
N ASP A 203 17.32 20.42 -2.99
CA ASP A 203 17.48 21.88 -2.99
C ASP A 203 18.23 22.36 -1.75
N HIS A 204 17.88 21.84 -0.57
CA HIS A 204 18.61 22.12 0.68
C HIS A 204 20.05 21.60 0.63
N LEU A 205 20.28 20.42 0.04
CA LEU A 205 21.63 19.88 -0.15
C LEU A 205 22.49 20.80 -1.03
N LEU A 206 21.93 21.33 -2.11
CA LEU A 206 22.62 22.29 -2.98
C LEU A 206 22.95 23.59 -2.25
N LEU A 207 22.04 24.08 -1.41
CA LEU A 207 22.30 25.23 -0.53
C LEU A 207 23.43 24.92 0.45
N SER A 208 23.46 23.73 1.07
CA SER A 208 24.53 23.29 1.97
C SER A 208 25.90 23.32 1.27
N VAL A 209 26.01 22.68 0.10
CA VAL A 209 27.26 22.63 -0.68
C VAL A 209 27.75 24.02 -1.10
N ASN A 210 26.82 24.93 -1.42
CA ASN A 210 27.16 26.30 -1.75
C ASN A 210 27.86 27.03 -0.58
N PHE A 211 27.46 26.77 0.67
CA PHE A 211 28.05 27.38 1.87
C PHE A 211 29.34 26.70 2.38
N ASP A 212 29.59 25.44 1.97
CA ASP A 212 30.83 24.69 2.20
C ASP A 212 31.99 25.09 1.24
N THR A 213 31.73 26.01 0.30
CA THR A 213 32.79 26.49 -0.59
C THR A 213 33.82 27.32 0.17
N TYR A 214 35.10 27.16 -0.17
CA TYR A 214 36.21 27.92 0.42
C TYR A 214 36.07 29.45 0.30
N THR A 215 35.23 29.93 -0.61
CA THR A 215 34.96 31.37 -0.79
C THR A 215 33.94 31.90 0.21
N LYS A 216 32.98 31.08 0.64
CA LYS A 216 31.94 31.47 1.59
C LYS A 216 32.26 31.04 3.02
N ASP A 217 32.71 29.81 3.19
CA ASP A 217 33.14 29.22 4.46
C ASP A 217 32.17 29.56 5.61
N ARG A 218 30.93 29.06 5.50
CA ARG A 218 29.84 29.29 6.47
C ARG A 218 29.34 27.97 7.06
N PRO A 219 30.04 27.40 8.06
CA PRO A 219 29.70 26.08 8.60
C PRO A 219 28.33 26.02 9.28
N GLY A 220 27.84 27.13 9.86
CA GLY A 220 26.53 27.19 10.49
C GLY A 220 25.39 27.09 9.49
N PHE A 221 25.49 27.83 8.38
CA PHE A 221 24.54 27.71 7.27
C PHE A 221 24.62 26.35 6.59
N GLU A 222 25.83 25.84 6.36
CA GLU A 222 26.04 24.49 5.80
C GLU A 222 25.31 23.43 6.65
N LYS A 223 25.54 23.43 7.97
CA LYS A 223 24.93 22.50 8.92
C LYS A 223 23.41 22.63 8.97
N LEU A 224 22.90 23.86 8.95
CA LEU A 224 21.45 24.13 8.91
C LEU A 224 20.80 23.47 7.69
N TYR A 225 21.33 23.73 6.49
CA TYR A 225 20.76 23.19 5.26
C TYR A 225 20.97 21.68 5.11
N ARG A 226 22.09 21.15 5.61
CA ARG A 226 22.31 19.71 5.69
C ARG A 226 21.23 19.05 6.56
N GLY A 227 20.97 19.61 7.74
CA GLY A 227 19.94 19.09 8.65
C GLY A 227 18.53 19.17 8.06
N LEU A 228 18.20 20.23 7.31
CA LEU A 228 16.92 20.32 6.59
C LEU A 228 16.82 19.29 5.46
N SER A 229 17.90 19.07 4.72
CA SER A 229 17.97 18.06 3.65
C SER A 229 17.70 16.66 4.20
N ASP A 230 18.41 16.28 5.26
CA ASP A 230 18.30 14.96 5.88
C ASP A 230 16.88 14.73 6.44
N LYS A 231 16.31 15.72 7.13
CA LYS A 231 14.94 15.62 7.66
C LYS A 231 13.89 15.53 6.56
N ALA A 232 14.01 16.30 5.48
CA ALA A 232 13.10 16.22 4.33
C ALA A 232 13.17 14.83 3.67
N TRP A 233 14.37 14.27 3.53
CA TRP A 233 14.57 12.90 3.03
C TRP A 233 13.91 11.85 3.94
N GLU A 234 14.13 11.95 5.26
CA GLU A 234 13.50 11.05 6.24
C GLU A 234 11.97 11.09 6.15
N LYS A 235 11.39 12.30 6.05
CA LYS A 235 9.94 12.48 5.94
C LYS A 235 9.39 11.94 4.62
N ALA A 236 10.10 12.10 3.51
CA ALA A 236 9.71 11.46 2.26
C ALA A 236 9.65 9.94 2.37
N VAL A 237 10.68 9.33 2.98
CA VAL A 237 10.74 7.88 3.21
C VAL A 237 9.60 7.41 4.11
N GLU A 238 9.26 8.17 5.14
CA GLU A 238 8.14 7.88 6.04
C GLU A 238 6.79 7.88 5.30
N VAL A 239 6.53 8.89 4.46
CA VAL A 239 5.31 8.94 3.64
C VAL A 239 5.25 7.75 2.68
N LEU A 240 6.35 7.40 2.02
CA LEU A 240 6.40 6.24 1.11
C LEU A 240 6.17 4.93 1.85
N LYS A 241 6.75 4.75 3.04
CA LYS A 241 6.49 3.60 3.92
C LYS A 241 5.03 3.53 4.32
N TYR A 242 4.42 4.67 4.63
CA TYR A 242 3.00 4.74 4.98
C TYR A 242 2.11 4.33 3.79
N VAL A 243 2.37 4.84 2.59
CA VAL A 243 1.66 4.45 1.35
C VAL A 243 1.78 2.94 1.09
N ALA A 244 2.99 2.39 1.21
CA ALA A 244 3.23 0.95 1.07
C ALA A 244 2.49 0.14 2.15
N LYS A 245 2.50 0.61 3.41
CA LYS A 245 1.77 -0.01 4.53
C LYS A 245 0.27 -0.04 4.31
N ARG A 246 -0.29 0.92 3.55
CA ARG A 246 -1.72 0.96 3.17
C ARG A 246 -2.02 0.19 1.86
N GLY A 247 -1.00 -0.43 1.25
CA GLY A 247 -1.14 -1.24 0.05
C GLY A 247 -1.21 -0.43 -1.26
N GLY A 248 -0.87 0.86 -1.21
CA GLY A 248 -0.63 1.69 -2.39
C GLY A 248 0.72 1.37 -3.01
N LYS A 249 0.82 1.51 -4.33
CA LYS A 249 2.08 1.36 -5.06
C LYS A 249 2.61 2.75 -5.40
N PRO A 250 3.72 3.20 -4.79
CA PRO A 250 4.31 4.48 -5.15
C PRO A 250 4.81 4.40 -6.60
N ASP A 251 4.36 5.31 -7.45
CA ASP A 251 4.88 5.43 -8.81
C ASP A 251 6.17 6.24 -8.78
N VAL A 252 7.27 5.56 -9.09
CA VAL A 252 8.65 6.09 -9.10
C VAL A 252 9.02 6.57 -10.51
N THR A 253 8.21 6.30 -11.53
CA THR A 253 8.58 6.63 -12.92
C THR A 253 8.37 8.10 -13.29
N SER A 254 7.46 8.78 -12.62
CA SER A 254 7.14 10.20 -12.83
C SER A 254 8.21 11.19 -12.34
N ILE A 255 9.23 10.70 -11.60
CA ILE A 255 10.29 11.49 -10.96
C ILE A 255 11.17 12.23 -11.97
N GLN A 256 11.51 11.59 -13.09
CA GLN A 256 12.51 12.14 -14.03
C GLN A 256 12.01 13.41 -14.71
N THR A 257 10.69 13.53 -14.91
CA THR A 257 10.07 14.65 -15.63
C THR A 257 10.01 15.96 -14.85
N GLN A 258 10.01 15.93 -13.51
CA GLN A 258 9.89 17.15 -12.70
C GLN A 258 11.25 17.78 -12.35
N LEU A 259 12.32 16.97 -12.27
CA LEU A 259 13.68 17.47 -12.03
C LEU A 259 14.25 18.24 -13.24
N SER A 260 13.73 18.01 -14.45
CA SER A 260 14.17 18.71 -15.67
C SER A 260 13.60 20.13 -15.82
N ASP A 261 12.49 20.44 -15.15
CA ASP A 261 11.78 21.73 -15.26
C ASP A 261 12.02 22.67 -14.06
N GLY A 262 12.78 22.21 -13.06
CA GLY A 262 13.08 22.99 -11.85
C GLY A 262 14.01 24.16 -12.14
N ASN A 263 13.61 25.37 -11.75
CA ASN A 263 14.50 26.53 -11.64
C ASN A 263 15.70 26.14 -10.78
N VAL A 264 16.84 25.89 -11.41
CA VAL A 264 18.10 25.59 -10.72
C VAL A 264 18.39 26.76 -9.78
N ILE A 265 18.50 26.48 -8.48
CA ILE A 265 18.97 27.47 -7.50
C ILE A 265 20.33 27.96 -7.99
N GLU A 266 20.42 29.23 -8.40
CA GLU A 266 21.67 29.84 -8.84
C GLU A 266 22.74 29.66 -7.76
N ALA A 267 23.88 29.08 -8.11
CA ALA A 267 24.97 28.74 -7.18
C ALA A 267 25.61 29.95 -6.47
N SER A 268 25.14 31.18 -6.69
CA SER A 268 25.66 32.42 -6.08
C SER A 268 24.62 33.13 -5.21
N VAL A 269 23.86 32.39 -4.38
CA VAL A 269 22.87 32.98 -3.46
C VAL A 269 23.56 33.67 -2.26
N SER A 270 23.15 34.88 -1.89
CA SER A 270 23.49 35.55 -0.62
C SER A 270 22.82 34.83 0.57
N GLU A 271 23.41 34.91 1.77
CA GLU A 271 22.88 34.34 3.02
C GLU A 271 21.42 34.73 3.29
N LEU A 272 21.03 35.99 3.02
CA LEU A 272 19.65 36.42 3.24
C LEU A 272 18.70 35.84 2.18
N LYS A 273 19.17 35.76 0.93
CA LYS A 273 18.39 35.20 -0.18
C LYS A 273 18.24 33.69 -0.01
N SER A 274 19.24 32.97 0.51
CA SER A 274 19.14 31.53 0.74
C SER A 274 18.13 31.19 1.83
N LEU A 275 18.07 31.97 2.91
CA LEU A 275 17.03 31.82 3.94
C LEU A 275 15.64 32.11 3.37
N ALA A 276 15.51 33.13 2.51
CA ALA A 276 14.24 33.45 1.87
C ALA A 276 13.75 32.33 0.95
N GLU A 277 14.63 31.72 0.15
CA GLU A 277 14.27 30.58 -0.70
C GLU A 277 13.90 29.35 0.12
N ALA A 278 14.65 29.03 1.19
CA ALA A 278 14.31 27.93 2.08
C ALA A 278 12.94 28.13 2.75
N VAL A 279 12.64 29.34 3.22
CA VAL A 279 11.31 29.68 3.77
C VAL A 279 10.21 29.50 2.73
N LYS A 280 10.45 29.90 1.48
CA LYS A 280 9.47 29.77 0.39
C LYS A 280 9.18 28.31 0.08
N LEU A 281 10.22 27.48 0.07
CA LEU A 281 10.13 26.05 -0.18
C LEU A 281 9.36 25.33 0.94
N GLU A 282 9.71 25.54 2.21
CA GLU A 282 8.98 24.94 3.34
C GLU A 282 7.52 25.42 3.41
N LYS A 283 7.26 26.70 3.08
CA LYS A 283 5.87 27.18 2.95
C LYS A 283 5.10 26.49 1.83
N SER A 284 5.75 26.18 0.71
CA SER A 284 5.14 25.42 -0.38
C SER A 284 4.74 24.02 0.09
N LEU A 285 5.62 23.34 0.82
CA LEU A 285 5.36 22.04 1.42
C LEU A 285 4.23 22.09 2.45
N ALA A 286 4.22 23.09 3.33
CA ALA A 286 3.13 23.30 4.29
C ALA A 286 1.77 23.50 3.58
N ASN A 287 1.74 24.31 2.52
CA ASN A 287 0.53 24.50 1.72
C ASN A 287 0.08 23.20 1.02
N HIS A 288 1.03 22.37 0.54
CA HIS A 288 0.69 21.07 -0.03
C HIS A 288 0.13 20.11 1.03
N ALA A 289 0.71 20.08 2.24
CA ALA A 289 0.17 19.28 3.35
C ALA A 289 -1.27 19.68 3.70
N LEU A 290 -1.59 20.98 3.72
CA LEU A 290 -2.95 21.47 3.93
C LEU A 290 -3.91 21.10 2.78
N LYS A 291 -3.44 21.18 1.53
CA LYS A 291 -4.22 20.70 0.35
C LYS A 291 -4.48 19.20 0.42
N LEU A 292 -3.53 18.41 0.89
CA LEU A 292 -3.69 16.99 1.11
C LEU A 292 -4.71 16.73 2.22
N HIS A 293 -4.59 17.40 3.36
CA HIS A 293 -5.52 17.28 4.47
C HIS A 293 -6.96 17.64 4.09
N SER A 294 -7.15 18.78 3.43
CA SER A 294 -8.45 19.17 2.88
C SER A 294 -8.97 18.19 1.83
N ALA A 295 -8.11 17.55 1.04
CA ALA A 295 -8.53 16.50 0.11
C ALA A 295 -8.99 15.22 0.80
N VAL A 296 -8.49 14.92 2.00
CA VAL A 296 -8.96 13.80 2.83
C VAL A 296 -10.31 14.14 3.48
N GLN A 297 -10.53 15.40 3.86
CA GLN A 297 -11.76 15.86 4.53
C GLN A 297 -12.91 16.22 3.58
N ASN A 298 -12.63 16.87 2.45
CA ASN A 298 -13.64 17.37 1.52
C ASN A 298 -14.10 16.27 0.56
N HIS A 299 -14.94 15.36 1.07
CA HIS A 299 -15.75 14.50 0.23
C HIS A 299 -17.24 14.83 0.42
N HIS A 300 -17.93 15.02 -0.72
CA HIS A 300 -19.33 15.43 -0.80
C HIS A 300 -20.24 14.53 0.06
N HIS A 301 -21.22 15.17 0.71
CA HIS A 301 -22.21 14.60 1.63
C HIS A 301 -23.02 13.37 1.13
N ASP A 302 -22.90 12.97 -0.14
CA ASP A 302 -23.75 11.93 -0.74
C ASP A 302 -23.17 10.50 -0.64
N THR A 303 -21.90 10.33 -0.26
CA THR A 303 -21.33 8.99 -0.01
C THR A 303 -20.44 8.99 1.24
N GLU A 304 -21.04 8.63 2.37
CA GLU A 304 -20.43 8.43 3.71
C GLU A 304 -19.28 7.37 3.75
N LYS A 305 -18.80 6.89 2.61
CA LYS A 305 -18.02 5.64 2.49
C LYS A 305 -16.51 5.80 2.30
N ASP A 306 -15.99 7.01 2.07
CA ASP A 306 -14.59 7.20 1.66
C ASP A 306 -13.75 8.10 2.60
N LEU A 307 -14.26 8.43 3.80
CA LEU A 307 -13.45 9.16 4.80
C LEU A 307 -12.40 8.23 5.42
N ASP A 308 -11.12 8.50 5.15
CA ASP A 308 -9.99 7.76 5.72
C ASP A 308 -9.39 8.51 6.91
N ALA A 309 -9.98 8.29 8.09
CA ALA A 309 -9.49 8.89 9.35
C ALA A 309 -8.03 8.55 9.66
N GLY A 310 -7.53 7.39 9.20
CA GLY A 310 -6.14 6.99 9.40
C GLY A 310 -5.17 7.87 8.60
N VAL A 311 -5.52 8.22 7.36
CA VAL A 311 -4.73 9.17 6.56
C VAL A 311 -4.82 10.57 7.14
N ALA A 312 -6.01 11.01 7.59
CA ALA A 312 -6.16 12.34 8.19
C ALA A 312 -5.23 12.51 9.40
N HIS A 313 -5.25 11.56 10.33
CA HIS A 313 -4.38 11.55 11.51
C HIS A 313 -2.90 11.56 11.16
N PHE A 314 -2.48 10.71 10.21
CA PHE A 314 -1.09 10.67 9.76
C PHE A 314 -0.63 12.01 9.17
N VAL A 315 -1.48 12.67 8.39
CA VAL A 315 -1.14 13.98 7.80
C VAL A 315 -1.05 15.07 8.88
N GLU A 316 -1.92 15.05 9.88
CA GLU A 316 -1.87 16.00 10.99
C GLU A 316 -0.59 15.84 11.82
N GLU A 317 -0.36 14.64 12.36
CA GLU A 317 0.73 14.33 13.28
C GLU A 317 2.10 14.41 12.58
N GLU A 318 2.27 13.73 11.44
CA GLU A 318 3.61 13.58 10.86
C GLU A 318 4.00 14.68 9.88
N LEU A 319 3.02 15.36 9.25
CA LEU A 319 3.30 16.35 8.19
C LEU A 319 3.03 17.78 8.63
N ILE A 320 1.82 18.07 9.14
CA ILE A 320 1.41 19.44 9.46
C ILE A 320 2.18 19.98 10.65
N GLU A 321 2.32 19.21 11.73
CA GLU A 321 3.08 19.64 12.92
C GLU A 321 4.53 19.94 12.57
N TYR A 322 5.21 18.98 11.91
CA TYR A 322 6.58 19.14 11.44
C TYR A 322 6.76 20.38 10.56
N GLN A 323 5.90 20.55 9.55
CA GLN A 323 6.04 21.67 8.62
C GLN A 323 5.78 23.03 9.28
N THR A 324 4.85 23.08 10.22
CA THR A 324 4.58 24.31 10.98
C THR A 324 5.78 24.72 11.82
N GLU A 325 6.45 23.76 12.48
CA GLU A 325 7.66 24.02 13.26
C GLU A 325 8.84 24.46 12.37
N SER A 326 9.06 23.76 11.25
CA SER A 326 10.11 24.08 10.27
C SER A 326 9.94 25.50 9.71
N VAL A 327 8.73 25.85 9.25
CA VAL A 327 8.45 27.21 8.75
C VAL A 327 8.64 28.25 9.84
N ARG A 328 8.22 27.97 11.09
CA ARG A 328 8.36 28.91 12.21
C ARG A 328 9.83 29.22 12.52
N THR A 329 10.67 28.18 12.60
CA THR A 329 12.10 28.34 12.91
C THR A 329 12.82 29.13 11.81
N LEU A 330 12.61 28.78 10.53
CA LEU A 330 13.25 29.47 9.41
C LEU A 330 12.78 30.91 9.21
N VAL A 331 11.48 31.18 9.41
CA VAL A 331 10.97 32.56 9.38
C VAL A 331 11.56 33.38 10.52
N GLY A 332 11.75 32.78 11.70
CA GLY A 332 12.47 33.39 12.82
C GLY A 332 13.88 33.79 12.42
N TYR A 333 14.68 32.83 11.96
CA TYR A 333 16.05 33.07 11.47
C TYR A 333 16.13 34.15 10.39
N HIS A 334 15.23 34.11 9.40
CA HIS A 334 15.18 35.12 8.35
C HIS A 334 14.89 36.52 8.91
N ASN A 335 13.95 36.66 9.85
CA ASN A 335 13.57 37.94 10.42
C ASN A 335 14.65 38.50 11.35
N ASP A 336 15.27 37.64 12.18
CA ASP A 336 16.38 38.01 13.06
C ASP A 336 17.57 38.49 12.23
N PHE A 337 17.95 37.71 11.21
CA PHE A 337 19.06 38.06 10.32
C PHE A 337 18.79 39.37 9.57
N LYS A 338 17.57 39.55 9.03
CA LYS A 338 17.15 40.81 8.40
C LYS A 338 17.19 42.00 9.35
N THR A 339 16.87 41.79 10.63
CA THR A 339 16.90 42.84 11.65
C THR A 339 18.33 43.23 12.00
N ILE A 340 19.24 42.25 12.15
CA ILE A 340 20.67 42.49 12.39
C ILE A 340 21.26 43.31 11.23
N LEU A 341 20.96 42.93 9.98
CA LEU A 341 21.43 43.65 8.79
C LEU A 341 20.88 45.09 8.72
N LYS A 342 19.61 45.31 9.09
CA LYS A 342 19.00 46.66 9.10
C LYS A 342 19.49 47.54 10.24
N GLY A 343 19.68 46.97 11.45
CA GLY A 343 20.15 47.71 12.62
C GLY A 343 21.55 48.31 12.42
N GLN A 344 22.35 47.69 11.55
CA GLN A 344 23.67 48.18 11.17
C GLN A 344 23.66 49.23 10.05
N ALA A 345 22.56 49.43 9.33
CA ALA A 345 22.46 50.45 8.27
C ALA A 345 22.53 51.90 8.81
N VAL A 346 22.40 52.08 10.13
CA VAL A 346 22.56 53.38 10.81
C VAL A 346 24.04 53.73 11.03
N CYS A 347 24.95 52.75 10.90
CA CYS A 347 26.39 52.91 11.13
C CYS A 347 27.15 52.45 9.87
N THR A 348 27.70 53.40 9.13
CA THR A 348 28.31 53.22 7.80
C THR A 348 29.28 52.03 7.65
N THR A 349 29.25 51.42 6.45
CA THR A 349 30.22 50.47 5.81
C THR A 349 29.88 48.97 5.77
N ASP A 350 30.20 48.33 4.63
CA ASP A 350 30.10 46.88 4.31
C ASP A 350 30.73 45.93 5.34
N LYS A 351 31.64 46.45 6.19
CA LYS A 351 32.31 45.69 7.25
C LYS A 351 31.33 45.19 8.32
N ASN A 352 30.28 45.96 8.58
CA ASN A 352 29.28 45.58 9.59
C ASN A 352 28.45 44.38 9.11
N THR A 353 28.07 44.35 7.84
CA THR A 353 27.32 43.24 7.21
C THR A 353 28.09 41.92 7.29
N GLN A 354 29.39 41.93 7.01
CA GLN A 354 30.21 40.71 7.08
C GLN A 354 30.35 40.18 8.51
N LEU A 355 30.48 41.08 9.50
CA LEU A 355 30.49 40.71 10.91
C LEU A 355 29.14 40.13 11.35
N ALA A 356 28.04 40.71 10.89
CA ALA A 356 26.70 40.17 11.14
C ALA A 356 26.53 38.76 10.57
N CYS A 357 26.96 38.53 9.32
CA CYS A 357 26.94 37.19 8.72
C CYS A 357 27.76 36.18 9.56
N PHE A 358 28.95 36.58 10.01
CA PHE A 358 29.82 35.73 10.83
C PHE A 358 29.20 35.39 12.20
N LEU A 359 28.70 36.39 12.92
CA LEU A 359 28.07 36.18 14.24
C LEU A 359 26.80 35.34 14.14
N PHE A 360 26.02 35.53 13.08
CA PHE A 360 24.83 34.74 12.84
C PHE A 360 25.17 33.29 12.46
N ASP A 361 26.23 33.07 11.68
CA ASP A 361 26.73 31.73 11.39
C ASP A 361 27.19 30.99 12.66
N ASP A 362 27.97 31.64 13.53
CA ASP A 362 28.38 31.07 14.82
C ASP A 362 27.17 30.74 15.73
N TYR A 363 26.12 31.56 15.67
CA TYR A 363 24.86 31.27 16.34
C TYR A 363 24.20 30.01 15.76
N LEU A 364 24.10 29.87 14.43
CA LEU A 364 23.53 28.68 13.79
C LEU A 364 24.32 27.41 14.11
N GLN A 365 25.66 27.49 14.16
CA GLN A 365 26.51 26.35 14.53
C GLN A 365 26.18 25.80 15.93
N LYS A 366 25.77 26.67 16.86
CA LYS A 366 25.42 26.31 18.24
C LYS A 366 23.99 25.80 18.41
N GLN A 367 23.10 26.11 17.47
CA GLN A 367 21.69 25.71 17.53
C GLN A 367 21.43 24.33 16.91
N GLY A 368 22.23 23.92 15.92
CA GLY A 368 22.24 22.56 15.41
C GLY A 368 23.15 21.65 16.22
#